data_AF-A0A395ND17-F1
#
_entry.id   AF-A0A395ND17-F1
#
_cell.length_a   1.000
_cell.length_b   1.000
_cell.length_c   1.000
_cell.angle_alpha   90.00
_cell.angle_beta   90.00
_cell.angle_gamma   90.00
#
_symmetry.space_group_name_H-M   'P 1'
#
loop_
_entity.id
_entity.type
_entity.pdbx_description
1 polymer ?
#
loop_
_entity_poly.entity_id
_entity_poly.type
_entity_poly.pdbx_seq_one_letter_code
_entity_poly.pdbx_strand_id
1 'polypeptide(L)'
;MKSADSVPEFISQRRRWLNGAFFAAVYSLVQFRQIIQTDHTLARKILLYIEFVYQFVQLLFTYFSLANFYLAFYFVAGGLADPRVDPFGHGIGNVIFIILRYTCILLIAIQFILSLGNRPQGARKLYLSSMIIYSIIMVYTTFAIIYIVVRQFTDKDSGITFTLGNNVFTNLIVSMTSTIGLYFAMSFLYLDPWHMFTSAGQYFLLLPSYICTLQVYAFCNTHDVTWGTKGDNVVKTDLGGAIGKGETVELEMPSEQLDIDSGYDEALRNLRDRVEVPEKPPSESQMQEDYYKSVRTYMVVSWMVLNAILAMAVSEVYSDKGIGDNFYLRFLLWSVAGLAAFRAIGSTTFAVINLIHLVVEGRIRMTLKLPSWAGGMGEKLSETMSSVGSSITNTLRT
;
A
#
# COMPACT_ATOMS: atom_id res chain seq x y z
N MET A 1 -9.56 1.52 -19.16
CA MET A 1 -8.45 0.95 -18.36
C MET A 1 -8.63 -0.57 -18.37
N LYS A 2 -7.87 -1.32 -19.20
CA LYS A 2 -7.97 -2.79 -19.23
C LYS A 2 -7.52 -3.34 -17.88
N SER A 3 -8.34 -4.19 -17.25
CA SER A 3 -7.98 -4.95 -16.06
C SER A 3 -6.70 -5.75 -16.31
N ALA A 4 -5.92 -6.01 -15.26
CA ALA A 4 -4.78 -6.91 -15.37
C ALA A 4 -5.29 -8.32 -15.70
N ASP A 5 -4.89 -8.85 -16.86
CA ASP A 5 -5.39 -10.15 -17.35
C ASP A 5 -4.63 -11.32 -16.70
N SER A 6 -3.55 -11.03 -15.94
CA SER A 6 -2.74 -12.03 -15.26
C SER A 6 -2.16 -11.55 -13.91
N VAL A 7 -1.94 -12.49 -12.98
CA VAL A 7 -1.34 -12.22 -11.65
C VAL A 7 0.00 -11.48 -11.74
N PRO A 8 0.94 -11.85 -12.63
CA PRO A 8 2.21 -11.13 -12.75
C PRO A 8 2.04 -9.66 -13.16
N GLU A 9 1.09 -9.39 -14.05
CA GLU A 9 0.78 -8.03 -14.47
C GLU A 9 0.19 -7.23 -13.32
N PHE A 10 -0.76 -7.81 -12.58
CA PHE A 10 -1.35 -7.21 -11.39
C PHE A 10 -0.29 -6.80 -10.36
N ILE A 11 0.64 -7.70 -10.05
CA ILE A 11 1.75 -7.44 -9.11
C ILE A 11 2.64 -6.30 -9.63
N SER A 12 3.00 -6.31 -10.91
CA SER A 12 3.86 -5.29 -11.51
C SER A 12 3.22 -3.89 -11.53
N GLN A 13 1.91 -3.80 -11.78
CA GLN A 13 1.18 -2.53 -11.75
C GLN A 13 1.08 -2.00 -10.33
N ARG A 14 0.70 -2.86 -9.38
CA ARG A 14 0.57 -2.49 -7.97
C ARG A 14 1.88 -2.04 -7.36
N ARG A 15 3.00 -2.67 -7.72
CA ARG A 15 4.34 -2.23 -7.35
C ARG A 15 4.58 -0.74 -7.68
N ARG A 16 4.26 -0.30 -8.90
CA ARG A 16 4.47 1.10 -9.32
C ARG A 16 3.64 2.07 -8.48
N TRP A 17 2.36 1.74 -8.24
CA TRP A 17 1.47 2.59 -7.44
C TRP A 17 1.89 2.64 -5.97
N LEU A 18 2.30 1.51 -5.39
CA LEU A 18 2.76 1.44 -4.00
C LEU A 18 4.07 2.21 -3.80
N ASN A 19 5.07 1.99 -4.66
CA ASN A 19 6.34 2.71 -4.58
C ASN A 19 6.13 4.20 -4.85
N GLY A 20 5.34 4.55 -5.86
CA GLY A 20 5.01 5.94 -6.18
C GLY A 20 4.32 6.67 -5.02
N ALA A 21 3.29 6.07 -4.43
CA ALA A 21 2.59 6.64 -3.29
C ALA A 21 3.50 6.72 -2.04
N PHE A 22 4.33 5.71 -1.80
CA PHE A 22 5.28 5.70 -0.68
C PHE A 22 6.30 6.83 -0.79
N PHE A 23 6.98 6.96 -1.93
CA PHE A 23 7.98 8.02 -2.12
C PHE A 23 7.34 9.41 -2.14
N ALA A 24 6.15 9.57 -2.73
CA ALA A 24 5.42 10.83 -2.67
C ALA A 24 5.05 11.21 -1.23
N ALA A 25 4.59 10.23 -0.43
CA ALA A 25 4.29 10.44 0.98
C ALA A 25 5.54 10.86 1.77
N VAL A 26 6.64 10.13 1.63
CA VAL A 26 7.93 10.46 2.29
C VAL A 26 8.41 11.84 1.87
N TYR A 27 8.41 12.14 0.58
CA TYR A 27 8.83 13.44 0.05
C TYR A 27 7.99 14.58 0.63
N SER A 28 6.66 14.42 0.64
CA SER A 28 5.74 15.41 1.22
C SER A 28 6.02 15.64 2.71
N LEU A 29 6.27 14.56 3.47
CA LEU A 29 6.53 14.62 4.91
C LEU A 29 7.88 15.25 5.24
N VAL A 30 8.93 14.99 4.44
CA VAL A 30 10.24 15.64 4.62
C VAL A 30 10.13 17.15 4.37
N GLN A 31 9.32 17.52 3.38
CA GLN A 31 9.23 18.89 2.91
C GLN A 31 8.07 19.71 3.51
N PHE A 32 7.42 19.19 4.56
CA PHE A 32 6.24 19.79 5.19
C PHE A 32 6.41 21.26 5.62
N ARG A 33 7.65 21.70 5.90
CA ARG A 33 7.98 23.09 6.28
C ARG A 33 7.68 24.11 5.19
N GLN A 34 7.66 23.71 3.92
CA GLN A 34 7.37 24.62 2.80
C GLN A 34 5.98 25.26 2.91
N ILE A 35 5.03 24.63 3.60
CA ILE A 35 3.67 25.15 3.75
C ILE A 35 3.62 26.45 4.52
N ILE A 36 4.58 26.70 5.43
CA ILE A 36 4.65 27.96 6.18
C ILE A 36 4.80 29.14 5.21
N GLN A 37 5.59 28.94 4.15
CA GLN A 37 5.93 29.95 3.14
C GLN A 37 4.83 30.18 2.10
N THR A 38 3.74 29.39 2.12
CA THR A 38 2.64 29.53 1.16
C THR A 38 1.67 30.66 1.55
N ASP A 39 0.97 31.23 0.57
CA ASP A 39 -0.02 32.32 0.75
C ASP A 39 -1.40 31.84 1.27
N HIS A 40 -1.48 30.62 1.82
CA HIS A 40 -2.73 30.09 2.36
C HIS A 40 -3.18 30.80 3.64
N THR A 41 -4.50 30.86 3.85
CA THR A 41 -5.10 31.33 5.11
C THR A 41 -4.62 30.49 6.31
N LEU A 42 -4.60 31.09 7.50
CA LEU A 42 -4.14 30.42 8.72
C LEU A 42 -4.93 29.12 8.98
N ALA A 43 -6.25 29.14 8.79
CA ALA A 43 -7.11 27.97 8.94
C ALA A 43 -6.71 26.84 7.98
N ARG A 44 -6.45 27.16 6.70
CA ARG A 44 -6.01 26.18 5.71
C ARG A 44 -4.64 25.60 6.03
N LYS A 45 -3.71 26.42 6.53
CA LYS A 45 -2.40 25.95 7.00
C LYS A 45 -2.56 24.95 8.15
N ILE A 46 -3.41 25.24 9.15
CA ILE A 46 -3.68 24.33 10.28
C ILE A 46 -4.26 23.00 9.77
N LEU A 47 -5.23 23.03 8.87
CA LEU A 47 -5.82 21.82 8.29
C LEU A 47 -4.80 20.98 7.53
N LEU A 48 -3.93 21.61 6.75
CA LEU A 48 -2.84 20.90 6.06
C LEU A 48 -1.90 20.23 7.07
N TYR A 49 -1.53 20.90 8.16
CA TYR A 49 -0.70 20.28 9.20
C TYR A 49 -1.37 19.06 9.85
N ILE A 50 -2.68 19.11 10.10
CA ILE A 50 -3.43 17.95 10.59
C ILE A 50 -3.35 16.80 9.58
N GLU A 51 -3.47 17.09 8.28
CA GLU A 51 -3.32 16.09 7.21
C GLU A 51 -1.89 15.50 7.17
N PHE A 52 -0.84 16.29 7.40
CA PHE A 52 0.52 15.76 7.52
C PHE A 52 0.67 14.80 8.70
N VAL A 53 0.06 15.09 9.84
CA VAL A 53 0.06 14.16 10.99
C VAL A 53 -0.68 12.87 10.63
N TYR A 54 -1.85 12.97 9.99
CA TYR A 54 -2.57 11.80 9.50
C TYR A 54 -1.73 10.96 8.54
N GLN A 55 -1.13 11.60 7.54
CA GLN A 55 -0.29 10.95 6.54
C GLN A 55 0.96 10.29 7.19
N PHE A 56 1.55 10.93 8.19
CA PHE A 56 2.67 10.36 8.95
C PHE A 56 2.27 9.08 9.69
N VAL A 57 1.15 9.11 10.44
CA VAL A 57 0.65 7.94 11.16
C VAL A 57 0.26 6.83 10.17
N GLN A 58 -0.41 7.18 9.07
CA GLN A 58 -0.78 6.24 8.01
C GLN A 58 0.46 5.60 7.36
N LEU A 59 1.54 6.37 7.16
CA LEU A 59 2.81 5.86 6.65
C LEU A 59 3.46 4.90 7.65
N LEU A 60 3.45 5.19 8.95
CA LEU A 60 3.93 4.28 9.98
C LEU A 60 3.16 2.95 9.99
N PHE A 61 1.82 2.99 9.93
CA PHE A 61 1.00 1.79 9.84
C PHE A 61 1.28 0.99 8.57
N THR A 62 1.55 1.67 7.45
CA THR A 62 1.93 1.03 6.19
C THR A 62 3.31 0.39 6.28
N TYR A 63 4.27 1.07 6.92
CA TYR A 63 5.63 0.59 7.11
C TYR A 63 5.69 -0.64 8.01
N PHE A 64 4.88 -0.69 9.07
CA PHE A 64 4.78 -1.84 9.98
C PHE A 64 3.64 -2.82 9.63
N SER A 65 3.03 -2.68 8.45
CA SER A 65 1.86 -3.47 8.06
C SER A 65 2.12 -4.98 8.04
N LEU A 66 3.33 -5.41 7.68
CA LEU A 66 3.71 -6.83 7.64
C LEU A 66 3.71 -7.45 9.05
N ALA A 67 4.35 -6.78 10.02
CA ALA A 67 4.35 -7.21 11.41
C ALA A 67 2.94 -7.15 12.02
N ASN A 68 2.21 -6.07 11.77
CA ASN A 68 0.84 -5.88 12.25
C ASN A 68 -0.10 -6.96 11.73
N PHE A 69 0.02 -7.35 10.46
CA PHE A 69 -0.74 -8.47 9.89
C PHE A 69 -0.44 -9.79 10.61
N TYR A 70 0.84 -10.12 10.77
CA TYR A 70 1.25 -11.36 11.46
C TYR A 70 0.76 -11.38 12.91
N LEU A 71 0.90 -10.28 13.65
CA LEU A 71 0.47 -10.16 15.04
C LEU A 71 -1.06 -10.24 15.19
N ALA A 72 -1.81 -9.59 14.30
CA ALA A 72 -3.26 -9.70 14.27
C ALA A 72 -3.70 -11.16 14.04
N PHE A 73 -3.09 -11.84 13.06
CA PHE A 73 -3.30 -13.27 12.85
C PHE A 73 -2.93 -14.08 14.10
N TYR A 74 -1.74 -13.86 14.67
CA TYR A 74 -1.20 -14.62 15.80
C TYR A 74 -2.10 -14.56 17.04
N PHE A 75 -2.53 -13.36 17.44
CA PHE A 75 -3.37 -13.21 18.63
C PHE A 75 -4.81 -13.67 18.43
N VAL A 76 -5.39 -13.42 17.24
CA VAL A 76 -6.76 -13.85 16.96
C VAL A 76 -6.84 -15.37 16.81
N ALA A 77 -5.94 -15.95 16.02
CA ALA A 77 -5.90 -17.40 15.80
C ALA A 77 -5.43 -18.16 17.06
N GLY A 78 -4.45 -17.61 17.79
CA GLY A 78 -3.96 -18.17 19.05
C GLY A 78 -4.99 -18.12 20.17
N GLY A 79 -5.88 -17.12 20.16
CA GLY A 79 -7.00 -17.07 21.09
C GLY A 79 -7.97 -18.25 21.00
N LEU A 80 -8.06 -18.91 19.83
CA LEU A 80 -8.83 -20.15 19.65
C LEU A 80 -8.08 -21.42 20.07
N ALA A 81 -6.77 -21.31 20.32
CA ALA A 81 -5.96 -22.44 20.79
C ALA A 81 -6.16 -22.73 22.28
N ASP A 82 -6.78 -21.82 23.04
CA ASP A 82 -7.15 -22.05 24.44
C ASP A 82 -8.23 -23.15 24.52
N PRO A 83 -8.02 -24.23 25.28
CA PRO A 83 -9.02 -25.30 25.46
C PRO A 83 -10.39 -24.81 25.93
N ARG A 84 -10.44 -23.65 26.61
CA ARG A 84 -11.70 -23.04 27.01
C ARG A 84 -12.44 -22.48 25.82
N VAL A 85 -11.73 -21.90 24.86
CA VAL A 85 -12.30 -21.15 23.72
C VAL A 85 -12.42 -22.00 22.45
N ASP A 86 -11.76 -23.16 22.38
CA ASP A 86 -11.69 -24.03 21.20
C ASP A 86 -13.06 -24.36 20.57
N PRO A 87 -13.31 -23.98 19.29
CA PRO A 87 -14.56 -24.30 18.58
C PRO A 87 -14.70 -25.78 18.20
N PHE A 88 -13.60 -26.52 18.08
CA PHE A 88 -13.60 -27.91 17.61
C PHE A 88 -13.54 -28.90 18.78
N GLY A 89 -13.12 -28.43 19.95
CA GLY A 89 -12.85 -29.26 21.12
C GLY A 89 -11.63 -30.17 20.94
N HIS A 90 -11.26 -30.87 22.01
CA HIS A 90 -10.15 -31.84 22.03
C HIS A 90 -8.78 -31.26 21.63
N GLY A 91 -8.60 -29.94 21.62
CA GLY A 91 -7.32 -29.28 21.30
C GLY A 91 -7.04 -29.18 19.79
N ILE A 92 -8.04 -29.43 18.94
CA ILE A 92 -7.91 -29.34 17.48
C ILE A 92 -7.63 -27.89 17.06
N GLY A 93 -8.21 -26.89 17.74
CA GLY A 93 -7.93 -25.48 17.49
C GLY A 93 -6.44 -25.13 17.64
N ASN A 94 -5.76 -25.72 18.62
CA ASN A 94 -4.32 -25.53 18.81
C ASN A 94 -3.49 -26.15 17.68
N VAL A 95 -3.85 -27.35 17.22
CA VAL A 95 -3.15 -28.01 16.09
C VAL A 95 -3.27 -27.16 14.83
N ILE A 96 -4.47 -26.67 14.51
CA ILE A 96 -4.70 -25.82 13.34
C ILE A 96 -3.92 -24.51 13.47
N PHE A 97 -3.94 -23.87 14.64
CA PHE A 97 -3.17 -22.66 14.90
C PHE A 97 -1.67 -22.86 14.65
N ILE A 98 -1.10 -23.94 15.18
CA ILE A 98 0.32 -24.26 15.00
C ILE A 98 0.66 -24.42 13.51
N ILE A 99 -0.12 -25.20 12.77
CA ILE A 99 0.08 -25.42 11.33
C ILE A 99 0.01 -24.10 10.56
N LEU A 100 -1.03 -23.29 10.79
CA LEU A 100 -1.22 -22.02 10.08
C LEU A 100 -0.15 -20.99 10.45
N ARG A 101 0.31 -20.97 11.72
CA ARG A 101 1.40 -20.09 12.17
C ARG A 101 2.69 -20.38 11.42
N TYR A 102 3.13 -21.65 11.40
CA TYR A 102 4.34 -22.02 10.65
C TYR A 102 4.18 -21.76 9.15
N THR A 103 3.00 -22.08 8.60
CA THR A 103 2.70 -21.81 7.18
C THR A 103 2.79 -20.31 6.87
N CYS A 104 2.25 -19.45 7.73
CA CYS A 104 2.30 -18.00 7.55
C CYS A 104 3.74 -17.46 7.54
N ILE A 105 4.57 -17.90 8.50
CA ILE A 105 5.99 -17.47 8.58
C ILE A 105 6.76 -17.94 7.35
N LEU A 106 6.61 -19.22 6.98
CA LEU A 106 7.26 -19.79 5.80
C LEU A 106 6.81 -19.10 4.51
N LEU A 107 5.53 -18.75 4.38
CA LEU A 107 5.03 -18.00 3.24
C LEU A 107 5.64 -16.59 3.16
N ILE A 108 5.77 -15.90 4.29
CA ILE A 108 6.44 -14.58 4.32
C ILE A 108 7.89 -14.73 3.86
N ALA A 109 8.62 -15.73 4.36
CA ALA A 109 9.99 -16.00 3.94
C ALA A 109 10.10 -16.33 2.44
N ILE A 110 9.22 -17.21 1.93
CA ILE A 110 9.12 -17.53 0.50
C ILE A 110 8.84 -16.26 -0.31
N GLN A 111 7.98 -15.36 0.18
CA GLN A 111 7.65 -14.13 -0.51
C GLN A 111 8.86 -13.19 -0.67
N PHE A 112 9.73 -13.09 0.34
CA PHE A 112 11.00 -12.37 0.22
C PHE A 112 11.91 -12.99 -0.84
N ILE A 113 12.07 -14.32 -0.82
CA ILE A 113 12.89 -15.05 -1.79
C ILE A 113 12.37 -14.83 -3.22
N LEU A 114 11.06 -14.98 -3.42
CA LEU A 114 10.41 -14.77 -4.72
C LEU A 114 10.53 -13.32 -5.20
N SER A 115 10.49 -12.34 -4.30
CA SER A 115 10.49 -10.92 -4.64
C SER A 115 11.88 -10.38 -4.98
N LEU A 116 12.94 -11.01 -4.45
CA LEU A 116 14.34 -10.67 -4.74
C LEU A 116 14.90 -11.47 -5.91
N GLY A 117 14.59 -12.77 -5.99
CA GLY A 117 15.21 -13.68 -6.95
C GLY A 117 14.49 -13.79 -8.30
N ASN A 118 13.17 -13.58 -8.34
CA ASN A 118 12.37 -13.87 -9.53
C ASN A 118 11.47 -12.69 -9.93
N ARG A 119 11.36 -12.47 -11.24
CA ARG A 119 10.30 -11.62 -11.77
C ARG A 119 8.94 -12.35 -11.64
N PRO A 120 7.83 -11.65 -11.33
CA PRO A 120 6.51 -12.26 -11.23
C PRO A 120 6.10 -13.06 -12.46
N GLN A 121 6.59 -12.66 -13.65
CA GLN A 121 6.34 -13.35 -14.92
C GLN A 121 7.00 -14.75 -14.97
N GLY A 122 8.19 -14.91 -14.39
CA GLY A 122 8.91 -16.18 -14.36
C GLY A 122 8.37 -17.18 -13.33
N ALA A 123 7.77 -16.70 -12.23
CA ALA A 123 7.30 -17.52 -11.12
C ALA A 123 5.78 -17.45 -10.89
N ARG A 124 4.97 -17.31 -11.95
CA ARG A 124 3.51 -17.12 -11.86
C ARG A 124 2.81 -18.12 -10.94
N LYS A 125 3.16 -19.40 -11.03
CA LYS A 125 2.53 -20.46 -10.22
C LYS A 125 2.82 -20.29 -8.73
N LEU A 126 4.04 -19.93 -8.37
CA LEU A 126 4.45 -19.75 -6.97
C LEU A 126 3.74 -18.54 -6.33
N TYR A 127 3.65 -17.43 -7.05
CA TYR A 127 2.87 -16.26 -6.61
C TYR A 127 1.36 -16.57 -6.50
N LEU A 128 0.79 -17.33 -7.43
CA LEU A 128 -0.63 -17.71 -7.35
C LEU A 128 -0.88 -18.68 -6.19
N SER A 129 -0.01 -19.67 -5.97
CA SER A 129 -0.11 -20.59 -4.84
C SER A 129 0.01 -19.88 -3.50
N SER A 130 0.93 -18.92 -3.34
CA SER A 130 1.04 -18.16 -2.08
C SER A 130 -0.21 -17.33 -1.82
N MET A 131 -0.78 -16.68 -2.83
CA MET A 131 -2.04 -15.94 -2.70
C MET A 131 -3.22 -16.82 -2.28
N ILE A 132 -3.32 -18.04 -2.80
CA ILE A 132 -4.35 -19.01 -2.40
C ILE A 132 -4.18 -19.41 -0.93
N ILE A 133 -2.96 -19.73 -0.50
CA ILE A 133 -2.73 -20.14 0.90
C ILE A 133 -2.98 -18.97 1.86
N TYR A 134 -2.58 -17.75 1.49
CA TYR A 134 -2.95 -16.55 2.25
C TYR A 134 -4.46 -16.34 2.36
N SER A 135 -5.20 -16.65 1.30
CA SER A 135 -6.67 -16.60 1.33
C SER A 135 -7.26 -17.61 2.32
N ILE A 136 -6.70 -18.82 2.40
CA ILE A 136 -7.10 -19.84 3.38
C ILE A 136 -6.83 -19.35 4.81
N ILE A 137 -5.66 -18.75 5.05
CA ILE A 137 -5.33 -18.14 6.36
C ILE A 137 -6.37 -17.08 6.73
N MET A 138 -6.79 -16.22 5.81
CA MET A 138 -7.82 -15.22 6.10
C MET A 138 -9.19 -15.77 6.35
N VAL A 139 -9.59 -16.81 5.63
CA VAL A 139 -10.87 -17.48 5.90
C VAL A 139 -10.86 -18.00 7.33
N TYR A 140 -9.77 -18.63 7.76
CA TYR A 140 -9.62 -19.08 9.15
C TYR A 140 -9.62 -17.92 10.15
N THR A 141 -8.86 -16.85 9.90
CA THR A 141 -8.85 -15.67 10.80
C THR A 141 -10.21 -15.02 10.88
N THR A 142 -10.94 -14.89 9.77
CA THR A 142 -12.28 -14.31 9.73
C THR A 142 -13.26 -15.19 10.52
N PHE A 143 -13.20 -16.51 10.33
CA PHE A 143 -13.96 -17.47 11.13
C PHE A 143 -13.65 -17.31 12.62
N ALA A 144 -12.37 -17.22 13.00
CA ALA A 144 -11.94 -17.03 14.38
C ALA A 144 -12.54 -15.76 15.00
N ILE A 145 -12.50 -14.63 14.28
CA ILE A 145 -13.08 -13.37 14.77
C ILE A 145 -14.61 -13.51 14.96
N ILE A 146 -15.32 -14.05 13.96
CA ILE A 146 -16.78 -14.23 14.04
C ILE A 146 -17.14 -15.15 15.20
N TYR A 147 -16.41 -16.25 15.37
CA TYR A 147 -16.63 -17.21 16.44
C TYR A 147 -16.40 -16.58 17.83
N ILE A 148 -15.30 -15.83 18.02
CA ILE A 148 -15.05 -15.09 19.27
C ILE A 148 -16.20 -14.12 19.57
N VAL A 149 -16.68 -13.40 18.57
CA VAL A 149 -17.81 -12.46 18.71
C VAL A 149 -19.09 -13.19 19.12
N VAL A 150 -19.48 -14.26 18.42
CA VAL A 150 -20.70 -15.04 18.69
C VAL A 150 -20.65 -15.68 20.08
N ARG A 151 -19.50 -16.25 20.45
CA ARG A 151 -19.32 -16.85 21.76
C ARG A 151 -19.48 -15.83 22.88
N GLN A 152 -18.91 -14.65 22.72
CA GLN A 152 -19.03 -13.57 23.67
C GLN A 152 -20.48 -13.07 23.85
N PHE A 153 -21.32 -13.20 22.81
CA PHE A 153 -22.77 -12.94 22.90
C PHE A 153 -23.57 -14.08 23.56
N THR A 154 -23.05 -15.32 23.53
CA THR A 154 -23.77 -16.53 23.97
C THR A 154 -23.44 -16.93 25.41
N ASP A 155 -22.24 -16.59 25.91
CA ASP A 155 -21.82 -16.88 27.29
C ASP A 155 -22.58 -16.00 28.30
N LYS A 156 -23.76 -16.49 28.73
CA LYS A 156 -24.66 -15.84 29.70
C LYS A 156 -24.15 -15.84 31.15
N ASP A 157 -23.13 -16.64 31.47
CA ASP A 157 -22.59 -16.78 32.84
C ASP A 157 -21.61 -15.67 33.24
N SER A 158 -21.35 -14.72 32.35
CA SER A 158 -20.41 -13.62 32.61
C SER A 158 -21.09 -12.32 33.02
N GLY A 159 -22.22 -12.35 33.73
CA GLY A 159 -22.79 -11.16 34.41
C GLY A 159 -22.72 -9.87 33.59
N ILE A 160 -23.05 -9.93 32.30
CA ILE A 160 -22.82 -8.84 31.35
C ILE A 160 -23.83 -7.74 31.64
N THR A 161 -23.50 -6.87 32.60
CA THR A 161 -23.77 -5.46 32.38
C THR A 161 -23.05 -5.10 31.08
N PHE A 162 -23.78 -4.62 30.07
CA PHE A 162 -23.25 -4.06 28.83
C PHE A 162 -22.41 -2.81 29.13
N THR A 163 -21.32 -2.97 29.87
CA THR A 163 -20.36 -1.90 30.11
C THR A 163 -19.50 -1.83 28.87
N LEU A 164 -19.70 -0.76 28.09
CA LEU A 164 -18.69 -0.28 27.16
C LEU A 164 -17.41 -0.08 27.98
N GLY A 165 -16.51 -1.07 27.90
CA GLY A 165 -15.34 -1.16 28.75
C GLY A 165 -14.15 -1.72 28.00
N ASN A 166 -13.03 -1.84 28.72
CA ASN A 166 -11.71 -2.19 28.18
C ASN A 166 -11.56 -3.70 27.84
N ASN A 167 -12.64 -4.33 27.37
CA ASN A 167 -12.74 -5.76 27.13
C ASN A 167 -12.54 -6.08 25.63
N VAL A 168 -12.10 -7.30 25.34
CA VAL A 168 -11.92 -7.82 23.96
C VAL A 168 -13.14 -7.62 23.09
N PHE A 169 -14.33 -7.82 23.67
CA PHE A 169 -15.61 -7.62 23.00
C PHE A 169 -15.72 -6.23 22.39
N THR A 170 -15.55 -5.18 23.21
CA THR A 170 -15.63 -3.79 22.77
C THR A 170 -14.55 -3.52 21.73
N ASN A 171 -13.33 -3.98 21.96
CA ASN A 171 -12.20 -3.72 21.06
C ASN A 171 -12.41 -4.34 19.67
N LEU A 172 -12.86 -5.60 19.61
CA LEU A 172 -13.09 -6.31 18.34
C LEU A 172 -14.33 -5.79 17.62
N ILE A 173 -15.46 -5.61 18.31
CA ILE A 173 -16.70 -5.16 17.67
C ILE A 173 -16.60 -3.71 17.23
N VAL A 174 -16.08 -2.81 18.06
CA VAL A 174 -15.93 -1.39 17.68
C VAL A 174 -14.97 -1.27 16.51
N SER A 175 -13.86 -2.03 16.50
CA SER A 175 -12.91 -2.00 15.38
C SER A 175 -13.49 -2.58 14.10
N MET A 176 -14.17 -3.74 14.15
CA MET A 176 -14.80 -4.35 12.97
C MET A 176 -15.95 -3.49 12.43
N THR A 177 -16.82 -3.00 13.32
CA THR A 177 -17.96 -2.15 12.94
C THR A 177 -17.48 -0.81 12.43
N SER A 178 -16.42 -0.24 13.00
CA SER A 178 -15.80 0.97 12.45
C SER A 178 -15.23 0.71 11.06
N THR A 179 -14.42 -0.32 10.86
CA THR A 179 -13.78 -0.57 9.57
C THR A 179 -14.76 -0.96 8.47
N ILE A 180 -15.60 -1.97 8.68
CA ILE A 180 -16.55 -2.45 7.68
C ILE A 180 -17.77 -1.51 7.62
N GLY A 181 -18.31 -1.11 8.76
CA GLY A 181 -19.50 -0.26 8.82
C GLY A 181 -19.26 1.14 8.26
N LEU A 182 -18.09 1.76 8.49
CA LEU A 182 -17.78 3.04 7.84
C LEU A 182 -17.64 2.88 6.33
N TYR A 183 -17.10 1.78 5.83
CA TYR A 183 -17.05 1.54 4.39
C TYR A 183 -18.43 1.47 3.77
N PHE A 184 -19.35 0.70 4.35
CA PHE A 184 -20.75 0.67 3.90
C PHE A 184 -21.41 2.05 4.02
N ALA A 185 -21.26 2.74 5.15
CA ALA A 185 -21.85 4.06 5.38
C ALA A 185 -21.38 5.07 4.34
N MET A 186 -20.08 5.09 4.03
CA MET A 186 -19.52 5.95 2.98
C MET A 186 -20.05 5.54 1.60
N SER A 187 -20.10 4.25 1.26
CA SER A 187 -20.61 3.83 -0.06
C SER A 187 -22.08 4.24 -0.28
N PHE A 188 -22.91 4.21 0.77
CA PHE A 188 -24.28 4.74 0.71
C PHE A 188 -24.30 6.27 0.57
N LEU A 189 -23.44 6.97 1.30
CA LEU A 189 -23.33 8.43 1.22
C LEU A 189 -22.93 8.91 -0.19
N TYR A 190 -22.08 8.15 -0.89
CA TYR A 190 -21.69 8.40 -2.28
C TYR A 190 -22.67 7.82 -3.33
N LEU A 191 -23.79 7.23 -2.91
CA LEU A 191 -24.83 6.66 -3.78
C LEU A 191 -24.36 5.54 -4.72
N ASP A 192 -23.25 4.87 -4.41
CA ASP A 192 -22.79 3.69 -5.13
C ASP A 192 -22.42 2.58 -4.13
N PRO A 193 -23.39 1.92 -3.50
CA PRO A 193 -23.12 0.82 -2.57
C PRO A 193 -22.75 -0.50 -3.27
N TRP A 194 -22.88 -0.56 -4.60
CA TRP A 194 -22.96 -1.84 -5.32
C TRP A 194 -21.63 -2.60 -5.35
N HIS A 195 -20.52 -1.87 -5.38
CA HIS A 195 -19.19 -2.47 -5.28
C HIS A 195 -18.97 -3.22 -3.95
N MET A 196 -19.63 -2.79 -2.86
CA MET A 196 -19.49 -3.45 -1.57
C MET A 196 -20.18 -4.82 -1.56
N PHE A 197 -21.35 -4.95 -2.21
CA PHE A 197 -22.07 -6.22 -2.26
C PHE A 197 -21.44 -7.23 -3.23
N THR A 198 -20.87 -6.76 -4.34
CA THR A 198 -20.32 -7.65 -5.37
C THR A 198 -18.86 -8.07 -5.12
N SER A 199 -18.05 -7.19 -4.52
CA SER A 199 -16.58 -7.39 -4.49
C SER A 199 -15.94 -7.35 -3.09
N ALA A 200 -16.65 -6.97 -2.02
CA ALA A 200 -16.05 -6.86 -0.69
C ALA A 200 -15.51 -8.19 -0.16
N GLY A 201 -16.22 -9.29 -0.36
CA GLY A 201 -15.76 -10.62 0.07
C GLY A 201 -14.42 -11.01 -0.57
N GLN A 202 -14.29 -10.78 -1.88
CA GLN A 202 -13.03 -11.03 -2.60
C GLN A 202 -11.90 -10.10 -2.12
N TYR A 203 -12.22 -8.84 -1.84
CA TYR A 203 -11.26 -7.87 -1.31
C TYR A 203 -10.73 -8.27 0.07
N PHE A 204 -11.62 -8.60 1.02
CA PHE A 204 -11.22 -9.01 2.37
C PHE A 204 -10.41 -10.30 2.39
N LEU A 205 -10.77 -11.26 1.51
CA LEU A 205 -10.05 -12.52 1.36
C LEU A 205 -8.61 -12.32 0.83
N LEU A 206 -8.40 -11.33 -0.05
CA LEU A 206 -7.10 -11.01 -0.64
C LEU A 206 -6.24 -10.04 0.19
N LEU A 207 -6.70 -9.55 1.34
CA LEU A 207 -5.95 -8.58 2.17
C LEU A 207 -4.51 -9.00 2.52
N PRO A 208 -4.21 -10.24 2.93
CA PRO A 208 -2.83 -10.65 3.18
C PRO A 208 -2.01 -10.69 1.91
N SER A 209 -2.62 -10.98 0.77
CA SER A 209 -1.88 -10.92 -0.49
C SER A 209 -1.48 -9.48 -0.80
N TYR A 210 -2.30 -8.48 -0.43
CA TYR A 210 -1.93 -7.07 -0.57
C TYR A 210 -0.80 -6.66 0.38
N ILE A 211 -0.82 -7.16 1.62
CA ILE A 211 0.22 -6.85 2.61
C ILE A 211 1.46 -7.70 2.35
N CYS A 212 1.38 -9.02 2.45
CA CYS A 212 2.54 -9.89 2.32
C CYS A 212 3.06 -9.95 0.88
N THR A 213 2.23 -10.18 -0.13
CA THR A 213 2.74 -10.35 -1.51
C THR A 213 3.07 -9.02 -2.18
N LEU A 214 2.12 -8.09 -2.25
CA LEU A 214 2.33 -6.84 -2.98
C LEU A 214 3.29 -5.89 -2.27
N GLN A 215 3.16 -5.70 -0.94
CA GLN A 215 4.04 -4.78 -0.20
C GLN A 215 5.49 -5.27 -0.16
N VAL A 216 5.73 -6.56 0.12
CA VAL A 216 7.09 -7.13 0.09
C VAL A 216 7.68 -6.97 -1.31
N TYR A 217 6.91 -7.31 -2.36
CA TYR A 217 7.39 -7.16 -3.74
C TYR A 217 7.71 -5.69 -4.09
N ALA A 218 6.88 -4.75 -3.64
CA ALA A 218 7.08 -3.31 -3.80
C ALA A 218 8.39 -2.85 -3.16
N PHE A 219 8.59 -3.16 -1.87
CA PHE A 219 9.79 -2.74 -1.15
C PHE A 219 11.07 -3.40 -1.71
N CYS A 220 11.01 -4.70 -2.03
CA CYS A 220 12.11 -5.44 -2.67
C CYS A 220 12.48 -4.88 -4.05
N ASN A 221 11.61 -4.11 -4.72
CA ASN A 221 11.83 -3.58 -6.06
C ASN A 221 11.78 -2.06 -6.12
N THR A 222 12.26 -1.37 -5.08
CA THR A 222 12.29 0.11 -5.01
C THR A 222 13.31 0.78 -5.89
N HIS A 223 14.38 0.09 -6.28
CA HIS A 223 15.37 0.57 -7.26
C HIS A 223 14.80 0.86 -8.66
N ASP A 224 13.68 0.23 -9.04
CA ASP A 224 13.05 0.43 -10.34
C ASP A 224 11.87 1.41 -10.17
N VAL A 225 12.22 2.70 -10.18
CA VAL A 225 11.33 3.86 -10.09
C VAL A 225 11.02 4.37 -11.50
N THR A 226 10.43 3.52 -12.34
CA THR A 226 9.91 3.94 -13.64
C THR A 226 8.46 4.41 -13.48
N TRP A 227 8.23 5.72 -13.55
CA TRP A 227 6.90 6.31 -13.72
C TRP A 227 6.59 6.33 -15.22
N GLY A 228 5.75 5.43 -15.73
CA GLY A 228 5.50 5.33 -17.16
C GLY A 228 4.41 4.33 -17.57
N THR A 229 3.99 4.45 -18.82
CA THR A 229 2.92 3.65 -19.44
C THR A 229 3.33 2.19 -19.70
N LYS A 230 2.32 1.33 -19.83
CA LYS A 230 2.42 -0.13 -20.02
C LYS A 230 3.36 -0.49 -21.20
N GLY A 231 4.58 -0.97 -20.96
CA GLY A 231 5.43 -1.53 -22.02
C GLY A 231 6.96 -1.49 -21.83
N ASP A 232 7.52 -0.60 -21.01
CA ASP A 232 8.98 -0.41 -20.92
C ASP A 232 9.68 -1.43 -19.99
N ASN A 233 9.69 -2.69 -20.40
CA ASN A 233 10.57 -3.72 -19.84
C ASN A 233 11.62 -4.16 -20.88
N VAL A 234 12.06 -3.24 -21.75
CA VAL A 234 13.13 -3.54 -22.72
C VAL A 234 14.45 -3.50 -21.97
N VAL A 235 15.05 -4.67 -21.82
CA VAL A 235 16.43 -4.79 -21.33
C VAL A 235 17.31 -4.11 -22.35
N LYS A 236 18.02 -3.05 -21.96
CA LYS A 236 19.16 -2.57 -22.73
C LYS A 236 20.24 -3.65 -22.60
N THR A 237 20.29 -4.57 -23.56
CA THR A 237 21.45 -5.43 -23.72
C THR A 237 22.59 -4.53 -24.20
N ASP A 238 23.43 -4.11 -23.26
CA ASP A 238 24.65 -3.40 -23.57
C ASP A 238 25.64 -4.41 -24.17
N LEU A 239 25.52 -4.61 -25.48
CA LEU A 239 26.51 -5.30 -26.29
C LEU A 239 27.68 -4.33 -26.45
N GLY A 240 28.54 -4.27 -25.43
CA GLY A 240 29.68 -3.36 -25.40
C GLY A 240 30.36 -3.28 -26.78
N GLY A 241 30.35 -2.07 -27.36
CA GLY A 241 31.02 -1.73 -28.63
C GLY A 241 30.49 -2.40 -29.92
N ALA A 242 29.59 -3.38 -29.87
CA ALA A 242 29.12 -4.08 -31.06
C ALA A 242 27.81 -3.47 -31.57
N ILE A 243 27.88 -2.71 -32.66
CA ILE A 243 26.70 -2.20 -33.37
C ILE A 243 26.23 -3.30 -34.33
N GLY A 244 25.37 -4.19 -33.86
CA GLY A 244 24.73 -5.18 -34.72
C GLY A 244 23.65 -4.56 -35.59
N LYS A 245 23.83 -4.56 -36.92
CA LYS A 245 22.74 -4.39 -37.90
C LYS A 245 22.34 -5.77 -38.43
N GLY A 246 21.38 -6.42 -37.77
CA GLY A 246 20.82 -7.70 -38.23
C GLY A 246 21.64 -8.93 -37.83
N GLU A 247 21.84 -9.86 -38.77
CA GLU A 247 22.47 -11.18 -38.54
C GLU A 247 24.00 -11.18 -38.74
N THR A 248 24.58 -10.04 -39.13
CA THR A 248 26.01 -9.87 -39.40
C THR A 248 26.62 -8.80 -38.50
N VAL A 249 27.78 -9.12 -37.92
CA VAL A 249 28.61 -8.19 -37.16
C VAL A 249 29.58 -7.53 -38.15
N GLU A 250 29.46 -6.22 -38.35
CA GLU A 250 30.47 -5.45 -39.07
C GLU A 250 31.65 -5.22 -38.12
N LEU A 251 32.76 -5.92 -38.40
CA LEU A 251 34.03 -5.73 -37.72
C LEU A 251 34.96 -5.01 -38.71
N GLU A 252 35.37 -3.78 -38.40
CA GLU A 252 36.43 -3.12 -39.18
C GLU A 252 37.75 -3.87 -38.94
N MET A 253 38.17 -4.67 -39.92
CA MET A 253 39.49 -5.30 -39.91
C MET A 253 40.47 -4.43 -40.70
N PRO A 254 41.64 -4.08 -40.13
CA PRO A 254 42.68 -3.38 -40.87
C PRO A 254 43.14 -4.22 -42.05
N SER A 255 43.10 -3.65 -43.26
CA SER A 255 43.47 -4.35 -44.50
C SER A 255 44.84 -3.95 -45.05
N GLU A 256 45.43 -2.86 -44.52
CA GLU A 256 46.70 -2.33 -44.98
C GLU A 256 47.87 -3.01 -44.24
N GLN A 257 48.90 -3.43 -44.96
CA GLN A 257 50.02 -4.21 -44.39
C GLN A 257 50.73 -3.47 -43.24
N LEU A 258 50.80 -2.14 -43.34
CA LEU A 258 51.42 -1.28 -42.34
C LEU A 258 50.60 -1.23 -41.05
N ASP A 259 49.27 -1.27 -41.15
CA ASP A 259 48.37 -1.36 -39.98
C ASP A 259 48.47 -2.73 -39.31
N ILE A 260 48.62 -3.80 -40.08
CA ILE A 260 48.81 -5.17 -39.57
C ILE A 260 50.14 -5.28 -38.82
N ASP A 261 51.23 -4.81 -39.41
CA ASP A 261 52.56 -4.85 -38.79
C ASP A 261 52.60 -3.94 -37.55
N SER A 262 51.94 -2.77 -37.60
CA SER A 262 51.84 -1.88 -36.43
C SER A 262 51.04 -2.50 -35.29
N GLY A 263 49.92 -3.17 -35.58
CA GLY A 263 49.13 -3.90 -34.58
C GLY A 263 49.87 -5.11 -34.00
N TYR A 264 50.69 -5.80 -34.81
CA TYR A 264 51.54 -6.90 -34.36
C TYR A 264 52.65 -6.41 -33.41
N ASP A 265 53.34 -5.32 -33.76
CA ASP A 265 54.37 -4.71 -32.91
C ASP A 265 53.78 -4.14 -31.62
N GLU A 266 52.58 -3.55 -31.67
CA GLU A 266 51.83 -3.10 -30.49
C GLU A 266 51.44 -4.28 -29.59
N ALA A 267 50.97 -5.38 -30.16
CA ALA A 267 50.66 -6.60 -29.42
C ALA A 267 51.91 -7.21 -28.75
N LEU A 268 53.05 -7.26 -29.44
CA LEU A 268 54.33 -7.70 -28.87
C LEU A 268 54.82 -6.79 -27.73
N ARG A 269 54.64 -5.48 -27.87
CA ARG A 269 54.96 -4.50 -26.81
C ARG A 269 54.04 -4.69 -25.60
N ASN A 270 52.74 -4.86 -25.81
CA ASN A 270 51.76 -5.11 -24.74
C ASN A 270 51.99 -6.46 -24.03
N LEU A 271 52.53 -7.46 -24.74
CA LEU A 271 52.95 -8.75 -24.16
C LEU A 271 54.22 -8.63 -23.31
N ARG A 272 55.20 -7.80 -23.74
CA ARG A 272 56.48 -7.62 -23.05
C ARG A 272 56.35 -6.70 -21.84
N ASP A 273 55.71 -5.56 -22.04
CA ASP A 273 55.50 -4.53 -21.05
C ASP A 273 54.02 -4.67 -20.66
N ARG A 274 53.71 -5.40 -19.58
CA ARG A 274 52.34 -5.56 -19.07
C ARG A 274 51.86 -4.19 -18.60
N VAL A 275 51.40 -3.35 -19.52
CA VAL A 275 50.79 -2.06 -19.22
C VAL A 275 49.53 -2.39 -18.46
N GLU A 276 49.55 -2.16 -17.14
CA GLU A 276 48.34 -2.24 -16.33
C GLU A 276 47.40 -1.18 -16.87
N VAL A 277 46.39 -1.61 -17.61
CA VAL A 277 45.31 -0.74 -18.06
C VAL A 277 44.70 -0.17 -16.78
N PRO A 278 44.77 1.16 -16.55
CA PRO A 278 44.14 1.74 -15.37
C PRO A 278 42.68 1.35 -15.41
N GLU A 279 42.17 0.81 -14.30
CA GLU A 279 40.75 0.45 -14.21
C GLU A 279 39.93 1.65 -14.65
N LYS A 280 39.17 1.48 -15.74
CA LYS A 280 38.28 2.54 -16.21
C LYS A 280 37.38 2.89 -15.03
N PRO A 281 37.29 4.17 -14.62
CA PRO A 281 36.37 4.54 -13.58
C PRO A 281 34.97 4.06 -14.00
N PRO A 282 34.17 3.53 -13.06
CA PRO A 282 32.83 3.06 -13.37
C PRO A 282 32.07 4.17 -14.11
N SER A 283 31.39 3.80 -15.19
CA SER A 283 30.60 4.77 -15.95
C SER A 283 29.59 5.46 -15.03
N GLU A 284 29.27 6.73 -15.30
CA GLU A 284 28.28 7.47 -14.49
C GLU A 284 26.93 6.72 -14.42
N SER A 285 26.56 6.03 -15.50
CA SER A 285 25.38 5.16 -15.55
C SER A 285 25.47 3.96 -14.60
N GLN A 286 26.63 3.29 -14.53
CA GLN A 286 26.84 2.18 -13.59
C GLN A 286 26.80 2.69 -12.14
N MET A 287 27.42 3.84 -11.85
CA MET A 287 27.39 4.44 -10.52
C MET A 287 25.96 4.79 -10.08
N GLN A 288 25.12 5.33 -10.98
CA GLN A 288 23.72 5.61 -10.68
C GLN A 288 22.91 4.33 -10.44
N GLU A 289 23.11 3.30 -11.26
CA GLU A 289 22.44 2.01 -11.04
C GLU A 289 22.81 1.38 -9.70
N ASP A 290 24.09 1.39 -9.35
CA ASP A 290 24.59 0.83 -8.09
C ASP A 290 24.11 1.63 -6.89
N TYR A 291 23.98 2.96 -7.03
CA TYR A 291 23.33 3.80 -6.04
C TYR A 291 21.87 3.37 -5.82
N TYR A 292 21.05 3.25 -6.88
CA TYR A 292 19.65 2.85 -6.74
C TYR A 292 19.49 1.42 -6.19
N LYS A 293 20.36 0.48 -6.60
CA LYS A 293 20.40 -0.88 -6.04
C LYS A 293 20.77 -0.86 -4.56
N SER A 294 21.70 0.00 -4.15
CA SER A 294 22.10 0.19 -2.75
C SER A 294 20.98 0.78 -1.90
N VAL A 295 20.28 1.82 -2.39
CA VAL A 295 19.13 2.42 -1.71
C VAL A 295 18.04 1.38 -1.44
N ARG A 296 17.72 0.54 -2.45
CA ARG A 296 16.81 -0.60 -2.25
C ARG A 296 17.29 -1.48 -1.11
N THR A 297 18.55 -1.93 -1.14
CA THR A 297 19.07 -2.87 -0.14
C THR A 297 18.96 -2.31 1.27
N TYR A 298 19.38 -1.06 1.51
CA TYR A 298 19.28 -0.44 2.83
C TYR A 298 17.82 -0.28 3.29
N MET A 299 16.93 0.12 2.39
CA MET A 299 15.53 0.29 2.73
C MET A 299 14.86 -1.07 3.05
N VAL A 300 15.08 -2.10 2.23
CA VAL A 300 14.50 -3.44 2.47
C VAL A 300 15.04 -4.05 3.75
N VAL A 301 16.35 -3.95 4.00
CA VAL A 301 16.96 -4.49 5.22
C VAL A 301 16.44 -3.78 6.46
N SER A 302 16.42 -2.44 6.47
CA SER A 302 15.89 -1.68 7.61
C SER A 302 14.40 -1.96 7.84
N TRP A 303 13.59 -2.02 6.77
CA TRP A 303 12.18 -2.36 6.83
C TRP A 303 11.93 -3.77 7.37
N MET A 304 12.65 -4.76 6.85
CA MET A 304 12.54 -6.16 7.25
C MET A 304 12.94 -6.35 8.72
N VAL A 305 14.08 -5.79 9.14
CA VAL A 305 14.58 -5.90 10.52
C VAL A 305 13.61 -5.24 11.50
N LEU A 306 13.11 -4.04 11.20
CA LEU A 306 12.15 -3.35 12.07
C LEU A 306 10.82 -4.11 12.21
N ASN A 307 10.30 -4.68 11.12
CA ASN A 307 9.11 -5.52 11.18
C ASN A 307 9.35 -6.83 11.94
N ALA A 308 10.51 -7.48 11.74
CA ALA A 308 10.87 -8.69 12.45
C ALA A 308 11.01 -8.46 13.96
N ILE A 309 11.72 -7.40 14.36
CA ILE A 309 11.88 -7.02 15.77
C ILE A 309 10.51 -6.75 16.40
N LEU A 310 9.65 -5.97 15.74
CA LEU A 310 8.31 -5.68 16.25
C LEU A 310 7.47 -6.96 16.42
N ALA A 311 7.47 -7.85 15.41
CA ALA A 311 6.72 -9.10 15.47
C ALA A 311 7.23 -10.01 16.60
N MET A 312 8.55 -10.18 16.73
CA MET A 312 9.15 -11.03 17.76
C MET A 312 8.90 -10.45 19.16
N ALA A 313 9.25 -9.18 19.38
CA ALA A 313 9.13 -8.53 20.69
C ALA A 313 7.68 -8.57 21.21
N VAL A 314 6.69 -8.26 20.36
CA VAL A 314 5.29 -8.27 20.78
C VAL A 314 4.79 -9.69 21.04
N SER A 315 5.19 -10.67 20.22
CA SER A 315 4.80 -12.07 20.42
C SER A 315 5.43 -12.72 21.65
N GLU A 316 6.58 -12.23 22.12
CA GLU A 316 7.23 -12.71 23.34
C GLU A 316 6.69 -12.02 24.60
N VAL A 317 6.43 -10.71 24.53
CA VAL A 317 5.90 -9.93 25.65
C VAL A 317 4.45 -10.32 25.97
N TYR A 318 3.63 -10.57 24.95
CA TYR A 318 2.23 -10.94 25.11
C TYR A 318 2.01 -12.39 24.69
N SER A 319 1.51 -13.22 25.60
CA SER A 319 1.08 -14.58 25.26
C SER A 319 -0.10 -14.56 24.27
N ASP A 320 -0.16 -15.59 23.44
CA ASP A 320 -1.33 -15.97 22.64
C ASP A 320 -2.57 -16.30 23.48
N LYS A 321 -2.42 -16.58 24.78
CA LYS A 321 -3.50 -16.89 25.72
C LYS A 321 -3.98 -15.63 26.42
N GLY A 322 -5.24 -15.28 26.20
CA GLY A 322 -5.86 -14.10 26.81
C GLY A 322 -5.81 -12.86 25.90
N ILE A 323 -6.55 -12.93 24.79
CA ILE A 323 -6.83 -11.78 23.87
C ILE A 323 -7.27 -10.53 24.67
N GLY A 324 -7.90 -10.77 25.83
CA GLY A 324 -8.35 -9.85 26.89
C GLY A 324 -7.44 -8.68 27.16
N ASP A 325 -6.22 -9.07 27.52
CA ASP A 325 -5.26 -8.26 28.26
C ASP A 325 -4.14 -7.75 27.35
N ASN A 326 -4.22 -8.08 26.05
CA ASN A 326 -3.21 -7.69 25.10
C ASN A 326 -3.36 -6.20 24.72
N PHE A 327 -2.59 -5.37 25.41
CA PHE A 327 -2.55 -3.93 25.18
C PHE A 327 -2.19 -3.59 23.72
N TYR A 328 -1.26 -4.32 23.11
CA TYR A 328 -0.81 -4.05 21.75
C TYR A 328 -1.93 -4.32 20.73
N LEU A 329 -2.62 -5.46 20.85
CA LEU A 329 -3.76 -5.77 19.99
C LEU A 329 -4.86 -4.72 20.15
N ARG A 330 -5.17 -4.29 21.38
CA ARG A 330 -6.11 -3.20 21.63
C ARG A 330 -5.67 -1.91 20.94
N PHE A 331 -4.42 -1.51 21.14
CA PHE A 331 -3.85 -0.32 20.50
C PHE A 331 -3.97 -0.38 18.98
N LEU A 332 -3.65 -1.51 18.36
CA LEU A 332 -3.76 -1.73 16.92
C LEU A 332 -5.21 -1.59 16.44
N LEU A 333 -6.15 -2.28 17.09
CA LEU A 333 -7.57 -2.26 16.71
C LEU A 333 -8.19 -0.86 16.81
N TRP A 334 -7.90 -0.12 17.88
CA TRP A 334 -8.38 1.25 18.07
C TRP A 334 -7.70 2.26 17.15
N SER A 335 -6.41 2.08 16.87
CA SER A 335 -5.70 2.95 15.93
C SER A 335 -6.23 2.81 14.50
N VAL A 336 -6.49 1.58 14.06
CA VAL A 336 -7.11 1.33 12.74
C VAL A 336 -8.52 1.93 12.69
N ALA A 337 -9.32 1.77 13.75
CA ALA A 337 -10.64 2.37 13.85
C ALA A 337 -10.58 3.91 13.82
N GLY A 338 -9.62 4.52 14.51
CA GLY A 338 -9.39 5.97 14.52
C GLY A 338 -8.96 6.51 13.16
N LEU A 339 -8.05 5.84 12.47
CA LEU A 339 -7.61 6.20 11.11
C LEU A 339 -8.76 6.09 10.09
N ALA A 340 -9.61 5.06 10.23
CA ALA A 340 -10.80 4.90 9.40
C ALA A 340 -11.84 6.00 9.68
N ALA A 341 -12.07 6.34 10.94
CA ALA A 341 -12.97 7.43 11.34
C ALA A 341 -12.50 8.79 10.82
N PHE A 342 -11.21 9.11 10.95
CA PHE A 342 -10.63 10.35 10.41
C PHE A 342 -10.87 10.45 8.89
N ARG A 343 -10.61 9.35 8.16
CA ARG A 343 -10.89 9.28 6.71
C ARG A 343 -12.37 9.46 6.39
N ALA A 344 -13.25 8.87 7.18
CA ALA A 344 -14.70 9.01 7.02
C ALA A 344 -15.17 10.45 7.23
N ILE A 345 -14.60 11.17 8.21
CA ILE A 345 -14.90 12.60 8.45
C ILE A 345 -14.46 13.45 7.25
N GLY A 346 -13.23 13.25 6.76
CA GLY A 346 -12.72 13.97 5.58
C GLY A 346 -13.57 13.70 4.32
N SER A 347 -13.91 12.43 4.10
CA SER A 347 -14.77 11.98 3.00
C SER A 347 -16.18 12.58 3.07
N THR A 348 -16.81 12.55 4.26
CA THR A 348 -18.13 13.16 4.50
C THR A 348 -18.10 14.66 4.25
N THR A 349 -17.06 15.35 4.73
CA THR A 349 -16.89 16.79 4.53
C THR A 349 -16.79 17.11 3.04
N PHE A 350 -15.99 16.35 2.29
CA PHE A 350 -15.88 16.51 0.83
C PHE A 350 -17.21 16.29 0.12
N ALA A 351 -17.96 15.25 0.50
CA ALA A 351 -19.26 14.97 -0.09
C ALA A 351 -20.30 16.07 0.20
N VAL A 352 -20.31 16.64 1.41
CA VAL A 352 -21.17 17.80 1.76
C VAL A 352 -20.81 19.01 0.90
N ILE A 353 -19.52 19.32 0.76
CA ILE A 353 -19.06 20.43 -0.10
C ILE A 353 -19.49 20.19 -1.55
N ASN A 354 -19.34 18.97 -2.06
CA ASN A 354 -19.73 18.62 -3.42
C ASN A 354 -21.25 18.72 -3.62
N LEU A 355 -22.05 18.31 -2.63
CA LEU A 355 -23.51 18.47 -2.66
C LEU A 355 -23.93 19.94 -2.71
N ILE A 356 -23.27 20.79 -1.91
CA ILE A 356 -23.51 22.25 -1.94
C ILE A 356 -23.18 22.80 -3.32
N HIS A 357 -22.03 22.44 -3.89
CA HIS A 357 -21.64 22.85 -5.25
C HIS A 357 -22.68 22.41 -6.29
N LEU A 358 -23.14 21.16 -6.23
CA LEU A 358 -24.15 20.63 -7.15
C LEU A 358 -25.50 21.36 -7.01
N VAL A 359 -25.93 21.68 -5.80
CA VAL A 359 -27.17 22.44 -5.56
C VAL A 359 -27.05 23.87 -6.09
N VAL A 360 -25.89 24.52 -5.88
CA VAL A 360 -25.64 25.88 -6.38
C VAL A 360 -25.60 25.89 -7.91
N GLU A 361 -24.84 25.00 -8.55
CA GLU A 361 -24.79 24.89 -10.01
C GLU A 361 -26.16 24.49 -10.60
N GLY A 362 -26.87 23.58 -9.96
CA GLY A 362 -28.21 23.16 -10.35
C GLY A 362 -29.21 24.31 -10.32
N ARG A 363 -29.19 25.14 -9.27
CA ARG A 363 -30.04 26.33 -9.18
C ARG A 363 -29.67 27.39 -10.22
N ILE A 364 -28.38 27.63 -10.46
CA ILE A 364 -27.93 28.57 -11.51
C ILE A 364 -28.42 28.11 -12.89
N ARG A 365 -28.30 26.82 -13.23
CA ARG A 365 -28.78 26.27 -14.51
C ARG A 365 -30.30 26.32 -14.65
N MET A 366 -31.06 26.15 -13.56
CA MET A 366 -32.51 26.28 -13.56
C MET A 366 -32.94 27.75 -13.73
N THR A 367 -32.22 28.70 -13.12
CA THR A 367 -32.47 30.14 -13.30
C THR A 367 -32.15 30.62 -14.72
N LEU A 368 -31.08 30.12 -15.34
CA LEU A 368 -30.73 30.44 -16.74
C LEU A 368 -31.71 29.84 -17.77
N LYS A 369 -32.46 28.80 -17.40
CA LYS A 369 -33.51 28.18 -18.23
C LYS A 369 -34.90 28.79 -18.02
N LEU A 370 -35.06 29.80 -17.16
CA LEU A 370 -36.33 30.50 -17.04
C LEU A 370 -36.62 31.26 -18.34
N PRO A 371 -37.76 31.00 -18.99
CA PRO A 371 -38.07 31.60 -20.28
C PRO A 371 -38.27 33.12 -20.14
N SER A 372 -37.85 33.88 -21.15
CA SER A 372 -37.74 35.35 -21.20
C SER A 372 -39.04 36.14 -20.95
N TRP A 373 -40.18 35.47 -20.77
CA TRP A 373 -41.46 36.10 -20.46
C TRP A 373 -41.66 36.39 -18.96
N ALA A 374 -40.81 35.87 -18.07
CA ALA A 374 -40.79 36.20 -16.64
C ALA A 374 -39.91 37.44 -16.31
N GLY A 375 -39.75 38.33 -17.29
CA GLY A 375 -38.88 39.52 -17.25
C GLY A 375 -39.36 40.55 -16.23
N GLY A 376 -38.48 40.88 -15.27
CA GLY A 376 -38.66 41.94 -14.29
C GLY A 376 -38.21 41.56 -12.89
N MET A 377 -38.50 40.33 -12.44
CA MET A 377 -38.10 39.85 -11.11
C MET A 377 -36.88 38.92 -11.14
N GLY A 378 -36.64 38.25 -12.28
CA GLY A 378 -35.49 37.36 -12.49
C GLY A 378 -34.14 38.09 -12.58
N GLU A 379 -34.08 39.26 -13.21
CA GLU A 379 -32.83 40.03 -13.36
C GLU A 379 -32.28 40.54 -12.02
N LYS A 380 -33.13 41.12 -11.17
CA LYS A 380 -32.71 41.61 -9.85
C LYS A 380 -32.26 40.50 -8.91
N LEU A 381 -32.91 39.33 -8.98
CA LEU A 381 -32.47 38.14 -8.25
C LEU A 381 -31.16 37.58 -8.82
N SER A 382 -30.99 37.57 -10.15
CA SER A 382 -29.77 37.12 -10.81
C SER A 382 -28.55 37.97 -10.42
N GLU A 383 -28.68 39.30 -10.40
CA GLU A 383 -27.59 40.20 -9.99
C GLU A 383 -27.24 40.06 -8.50
N THR A 384 -28.25 40.00 -7.63
CA THR A 384 -28.04 39.84 -6.18
C THR A 384 -27.41 38.48 -5.86
N MET A 385 -27.74 37.43 -6.61
CA MET A 385 -27.18 36.09 -6.38
C MET A 385 -25.84 35.87 -7.08
N SER A 386 -25.55 36.59 -8.18
CA SER A 386 -24.21 36.65 -8.78
C SER A 386 -23.18 37.18 -7.78
N SER A 387 -23.53 38.22 -7.01
CA SER A 387 -22.64 38.78 -5.99
C SER A 387 -22.43 37.82 -4.81
N VAL A 388 -23.49 37.09 -4.39
CA VAL A 388 -23.40 36.06 -3.33
C VAL A 388 -22.58 34.85 -3.80
N GLY A 389 -22.80 34.38 -5.02
CA GLY A 389 -22.03 33.29 -5.64
C GLY A 389 -20.55 33.63 -5.79
N SER A 390 -20.23 34.86 -6.23
CA SER A 390 -18.84 35.32 -6.32
C SER A 390 -18.21 35.50 -4.95
N SER A 391 -18.97 35.98 -3.95
CA SER A 391 -18.48 36.13 -2.57
C SER A 391 -18.16 34.77 -1.95
N ILE A 392 -19.06 33.78 -2.06
CA ILE A 392 -18.86 32.43 -1.52
C ILE A 392 -17.70 31.73 -2.24
N THR A 393 -17.61 31.87 -3.57
CA THR A 393 -16.50 31.29 -4.36
C THR A 393 -15.15 31.91 -3.98
N ASN A 394 -15.10 33.21 -3.69
CA ASN A 394 -13.87 33.88 -3.24
C ASN A 394 -13.51 33.50 -1.80
N THR A 395 -14.47 33.44 -0.88
CA THR A 395 -14.24 33.03 0.52
C THR A 395 -13.80 31.58 0.65
N LEU A 396 -14.19 30.70 -0.27
CA LEU A 396 -13.76 29.29 -0.28
C LEU A 396 -12.43 29.05 -1.03
N ARG A 397 -11.98 30.01 -1.86
CA ARG A 397 -10.70 29.93 -2.58
C ARG A 397 -9.50 30.43 -1.77
N THR A 398 -9.72 31.40 -0.88
CA THR A 398 -8.75 31.84 0.17
C THR A 398 -8.79 30.89 1.35
#